data_AF-A0A923U190-F1
#
_entry.id   AF-A0A923U190-F1
#
_cell.length_a   1.000
_cell.length_b   1.000
_cell.length_c   1.000
_cell.angle_alpha   90.00
_cell.angle_beta   90.00
_cell.angle_gamma   90.00
#
_symmetry.space_group_name_H-M   'P 1'
#
loop_
_entity.id
_entity.type
_entity.pdbx_description
1 polymer ?
#
loop_
_entity_poly.entity_id
_entity_poly.type
_entity_poly.pdbx_seq_one_letter_code
_entity_poly.pdbx_strand_id
1 'polypeptide(L)'
;MRKIARSSDSNTALCFGLSLLACVSAHAQTGTSSDAQAIAPAAEVSDVGGRHRRVLKVNDKFERSRFTSDRSEAEADRRELLLSIGKDKIIDLDPEFKISDKPGAIMTGNTSIVVVVPATIGDQKQLVIKPIGPGETNVTVRDKSGKVRIIFDVIVANQNLVRYLERLKDKLREVEGITINIEDQKVVIRGDVLSPNDYGIIVNEIGDKSYGDAVINKAIMSNVTLNALAKKIESDVQVFAPTVRASVLNGKIILDGSVDSEAMKARALRRAEWYLPTIKISDPVAGAPNAEKTDKPLQIIQSDIQVTPPQPKRETKLVRLSVYFVELSKDFLKNFGFKWQPGFTADPSISIGSTSAGATGTNAAGGFTFSGTLSSLFPSLSSAPSSASYGRILKSETIVVKSGEASRVRDQQQIPTQTVGQNGATGAGQPVDVGFDVSITPTILQGQDVNVDINLEQRNQVGKGVGNQPIINVHRVETKLYLKSGETAAVAGVNTQDVTTSFNRDDPNSQVASGSIRPLFTLQRSKNMGKARGEFVVFVNPQIIESASEGTEDLKKNFRMPSGSR
;
A
#
# COMPACT_ATOMS: atom_id res chain seq x y z
N MET A 1 -0.24 32.37 34.47
CA MET A 1 0.11 31.47 35.61
C MET A 1 -0.30 30.04 35.24
N ARG A 2 0.46 29.03 35.75
CA ARG A 2 0.18 27.57 35.88
C ARG A 2 -1.26 27.10 35.48
N LYS A 3 -1.49 25.99 34.75
CA LYS A 3 -0.84 24.66 34.77
C LYS A 3 -1.13 23.87 33.46
N ILE A 4 -0.32 22.85 33.13
CA ILE A 4 -0.46 21.95 31.95
C ILE A 4 -0.44 20.47 32.40
N ALA A 5 -1.19 19.60 31.68
CA ALA A 5 -1.16 18.13 31.49
C ALA A 5 -0.78 17.17 32.67
N ARG A 6 -1.44 16.01 32.89
CA ARG A 6 -1.46 14.74 32.12
C ARG A 6 -0.06 14.29 31.64
N SER A 7 0.59 13.22 32.11
CA SER A 7 0.23 11.79 32.24
C SER A 7 0.09 11.02 30.92
N SER A 8 1.18 10.36 30.48
CA SER A 8 1.22 8.92 30.11
C SER A 8 2.54 8.52 29.42
N ASP A 9 3.19 7.50 29.99
CA ASP A 9 3.85 6.35 29.34
C ASP A 9 5.09 6.44 28.42
N SER A 10 5.81 5.30 28.49
CA SER A 10 6.70 4.67 27.51
C SER A 10 8.23 4.93 27.56
N ASN A 11 8.91 3.92 28.11
CA ASN A 11 10.20 3.34 27.72
C ASN A 11 11.07 4.06 26.67
N THR A 12 12.33 4.31 27.03
CA THR A 12 13.47 4.09 26.13
C THR A 12 14.67 3.61 26.93
N ALA A 13 15.39 2.60 26.44
CA ALA A 13 16.57 2.04 27.10
C ALA A 13 17.84 2.81 26.72
N LEU A 14 18.84 2.85 27.62
CA LEU A 14 20.22 3.17 27.27
C LEU A 14 21.19 2.52 28.26
N CYS A 15 22.34 2.09 27.73
CA CYS A 15 23.36 1.30 28.41
C CYS A 15 24.02 2.04 29.58
N PHE A 16 24.56 1.30 30.55
CA PHE A 16 26.02 1.21 30.75
C PHE A 16 26.37 0.04 31.67
N GLY A 17 27.36 -0.76 31.30
CA GLY A 17 27.89 -1.81 32.16
C GLY A 17 28.93 -1.24 33.14
N LEU A 18 28.86 -1.67 34.39
CA LEU A 18 29.95 -1.52 35.36
C LEU A 18 30.04 -2.76 36.26
N SER A 19 31.24 -3.07 36.72
CA SER A 19 31.64 -4.39 37.21
C SER A 19 32.12 -4.39 38.67
N LEU A 20 32.26 -5.60 39.23
CA LEU A 20 32.92 -6.02 40.48
C LEU A 20 32.10 -6.20 41.79
N LEU A 21 32.49 -7.27 42.51
CA LEU A 21 32.29 -7.65 43.93
C LEU A 21 30.84 -7.98 44.37
N ALA A 22 30.56 -9.06 45.13
CA ALA A 22 31.35 -9.68 46.20
C ALA A 22 31.02 -11.18 46.44
N CYS A 23 31.76 -11.81 47.37
CA CYS A 23 31.64 -13.21 47.81
C CYS A 23 30.40 -13.50 48.69
N VAL A 24 30.06 -14.79 48.90
CA VAL A 24 30.13 -15.50 50.22
C VAL A 24 29.46 -16.90 50.19
N SER A 25 30.28 -17.91 50.53
CA SER A 25 30.07 -19.16 51.31
C SER A 25 28.72 -19.94 51.40
N ALA A 26 28.77 -21.18 50.88
CA ALA A 26 28.52 -22.48 51.57
C ALA A 26 27.33 -22.71 52.56
N HIS A 27 26.52 -23.78 52.32
CA HIS A 27 26.54 -25.03 53.14
C HIS A 27 25.64 -26.20 52.62
N ALA A 28 26.25 -27.39 52.54
CA ALA A 28 25.82 -28.76 52.93
C ALA A 28 24.36 -29.31 52.90
N GLN A 29 24.25 -30.57 52.40
CA GLN A 29 23.32 -31.69 52.80
C GLN A 29 21.80 -31.52 52.53
N THR A 30 20.96 -32.52 52.19
CA THR A 30 20.99 -33.96 51.79
C THR A 30 19.64 -34.27 51.05
N GLY A 31 19.32 -35.40 50.40
CA GLY A 31 19.97 -36.70 50.11
C GLY A 31 18.92 -37.77 49.67
N THR A 32 19.34 -38.98 49.23
CA THR A 32 18.51 -40.20 48.86
C THR A 32 17.59 -40.08 47.61
N SER A 33 17.31 -41.11 46.78
CA SER A 33 17.66 -42.56 46.73
C SER A 33 17.47 -43.20 45.33
N SER A 34 18.10 -44.37 45.08
CA SER A 34 17.82 -45.45 44.07
C SER A 34 17.80 -45.09 42.56
N ASP A 35 18.21 -45.92 41.59
CA ASP A 35 18.76 -47.30 41.49
C ASP A 35 19.86 -47.29 40.39
N ALA A 36 21.06 -47.85 40.55
CA ALA A 36 21.45 -49.27 40.61
C ALA A 36 21.42 -50.03 39.27
N GLN A 37 22.58 -50.07 38.57
CA GLN A 37 23.28 -51.33 38.21
C GLN A 37 24.63 -51.04 37.51
N ALA A 38 25.71 -51.57 38.08
CA ALA A 38 27.05 -51.60 37.47
C ALA A 38 27.73 -52.95 37.80
N ILE A 39 28.48 -53.49 36.84
CA ILE A 39 29.11 -54.82 36.93
C ILE A 39 30.51 -54.68 37.56
N ALA A 40 30.83 -55.56 38.52
CA ALA A 40 32.09 -55.58 39.26
C ALA A 40 33.14 -56.53 38.61
N PRO A 41 34.45 -56.39 38.93
CA PRO A 41 35.54 -56.94 38.13
C PRO A 41 36.05 -58.34 38.56
N ALA A 42 37.02 -58.84 37.79
CA ALA A 42 37.61 -60.17 37.89
C ALA A 42 38.50 -60.40 39.13
N ALA A 43 38.65 -61.68 39.49
CA ALA A 43 39.60 -62.18 40.49
C ALA A 43 40.65 -63.09 39.84
N GLU A 44 41.89 -63.02 40.34
CA GLU A 44 42.97 -63.97 40.01
C GLU A 44 42.81 -65.29 40.79
N VAL A 45 43.03 -66.42 40.11
CA VAL A 45 43.42 -67.69 40.74
C VAL A 45 44.40 -68.40 39.82
N SER A 46 45.55 -68.79 40.36
CA SER A 46 46.50 -69.73 39.76
C SER A 46 46.23 -71.16 40.24
N ASP A 47 46.29 -72.17 39.36
CA ASP A 47 47.25 -73.28 39.47
C ASP A 47 47.28 -74.18 38.20
N VAL A 48 48.22 -75.12 38.19
CA VAL A 48 48.75 -75.93 37.08
C VAL A 48 47.96 -77.22 36.79
N GLY A 49 47.85 -77.63 35.52
CA GLY A 49 47.60 -79.05 35.20
C GLY A 49 47.21 -79.44 33.77
N GLY A 50 48.05 -80.23 33.09
CA GLY A 50 47.54 -81.38 32.30
C GLY A 50 47.05 -81.20 30.86
N ARG A 51 48.00 -81.14 29.90
CA ARG A 51 47.97 -81.74 28.54
C ARG A 51 46.59 -82.08 27.91
N HIS A 52 46.23 -81.39 26.82
CA HIS A 52 46.20 -82.00 25.48
C HIS A 52 46.17 -80.89 24.40
N ARG A 53 47.26 -80.75 23.65
CA ARG A 53 47.45 -79.68 22.65
C ARG A 53 46.68 -80.02 21.36
N ARG A 54 45.36 -79.82 21.36
CA ARG A 54 44.56 -79.80 20.13
C ARG A 54 45.04 -78.59 19.31
N VAL A 55 45.83 -78.83 18.27
CA VAL A 55 46.32 -77.78 17.38
C VAL A 55 45.11 -77.12 16.74
N LEU A 56 44.80 -75.90 17.18
CA LEU A 56 43.80 -75.07 16.55
C LEU A 56 44.27 -74.83 15.12
N LYS A 57 43.56 -75.42 14.17
CA LYS A 57 43.79 -75.22 12.74
C LYS A 57 43.51 -73.74 12.49
N VAL A 58 44.57 -72.97 12.20
CA VAL A 58 44.43 -71.57 11.82
C VAL A 58 43.43 -71.51 10.66
N ASN A 59 42.38 -70.71 10.79
CA ASN A 59 41.49 -70.42 9.67
C ASN A 59 42.32 -69.67 8.61
N ASP A 60 42.80 -70.41 7.61
CA ASP A 60 43.33 -69.84 6.38
C ASP A 60 42.20 -68.98 5.77
N LYS A 61 42.45 -67.68 5.62
CA LYS A 61 41.45 -66.66 5.28
C LYS A 61 41.10 -66.63 3.78
N PHE A 62 41.24 -67.77 3.11
CA PHE A 62 41.43 -67.90 1.67
C PHE A 62 40.61 -69.07 1.10
N GLU A 63 40.02 -68.91 -0.07
CA GLU A 63 39.13 -69.89 -0.69
C GLU A 63 39.91 -71.06 -1.30
N ARG A 64 39.95 -72.18 -0.57
CA ARG A 64 40.57 -73.43 -1.05
C ARG A 64 39.55 -74.46 -1.51
N SER A 65 39.61 -74.77 -2.79
CA SER A 65 39.03 -75.99 -3.37
C SER A 65 39.99 -77.18 -3.20
N ARG A 66 39.54 -78.38 -3.55
CA ARG A 66 40.41 -79.56 -3.70
C ARG A 66 41.37 -79.42 -4.89
N PHE A 67 41.12 -78.47 -5.79
CA PHE A 67 41.88 -78.27 -7.04
C PHE A 67 42.48 -76.86 -7.21
N THR A 68 42.06 -75.87 -6.41
CA THR A 68 42.49 -74.47 -6.54
C THR A 68 42.78 -73.85 -5.18
N SER A 69 43.70 -72.87 -5.18
CA SER A 69 44.00 -72.01 -4.03
C SER A 69 44.35 -70.62 -4.56
N ASP A 70 43.52 -69.65 -4.19
CA ASP A 70 43.67 -68.20 -4.37
C ASP A 70 44.86 -67.58 -3.60
N ARG A 71 45.35 -68.24 -2.54
CA ARG A 71 46.41 -67.77 -1.63
C ARG A 71 47.51 -66.87 -2.24
N SER A 72 48.08 -67.21 -3.40
CA SER A 72 49.16 -66.38 -4.00
C SER A 72 48.67 -65.05 -4.58
N GLU A 73 47.40 -64.97 -4.97
CA GLU A 73 46.74 -63.73 -5.40
C GLU A 73 46.30 -62.86 -4.20
N ALA A 74 46.00 -63.50 -3.06
CA ALA A 74 45.63 -62.83 -1.81
C ALA A 74 46.86 -62.36 -1.00
N GLU A 75 48.01 -63.04 -1.13
CA GLU A 75 49.31 -62.66 -0.54
C GLU A 75 50.11 -61.67 -1.43
N ALA A 76 49.56 -61.21 -2.56
CA ALA A 76 50.24 -60.31 -3.51
C ALA A 76 50.06 -58.82 -3.16
N ASP A 77 51.10 -58.03 -3.44
CA ASP A 77 51.06 -56.56 -3.35
C ASP A 77 50.14 -56.00 -4.46
N ARG A 78 49.04 -55.34 -4.08
CA ARG A 78 48.08 -54.73 -5.01
C ARG A 78 48.31 -53.23 -5.11
N ARG A 79 48.42 -52.71 -6.33
CA ARG A 79 48.63 -51.28 -6.59
C ARG A 79 47.73 -50.79 -7.72
N GLU A 80 46.92 -49.78 -7.45
CA GLU A 80 46.12 -49.10 -8.48
C GLU A 80 46.99 -48.16 -9.31
N LEU A 81 46.83 -48.19 -10.63
CA LEU A 81 47.56 -47.35 -11.59
C LEU A 81 46.59 -46.65 -12.54
N LEU A 82 46.38 -45.34 -12.35
CA LEU A 82 45.69 -44.49 -13.33
C LEU A 82 46.67 -44.04 -14.42
N LEU A 83 46.46 -44.49 -15.66
CA LEU A 83 47.31 -44.21 -16.82
C LEU A 83 46.56 -43.43 -17.91
N SER A 84 47.31 -42.78 -18.81
CA SER A 84 46.75 -42.08 -19.97
C SER A 84 47.28 -42.66 -21.28
N ILE A 85 46.39 -42.81 -22.27
CA ILE A 85 46.77 -43.26 -23.62
C ILE A 85 47.89 -42.38 -24.17
N GLY A 86 48.94 -43.02 -24.70
CA GLY A 86 50.11 -42.33 -25.26
C GLY A 86 51.13 -41.81 -24.24
N LYS A 87 51.01 -42.11 -22.94
CA LYS A 87 52.09 -41.96 -21.96
C LYS A 87 52.49 -43.32 -21.38
N ASP A 88 53.72 -43.74 -21.63
CA ASP A 88 54.29 -44.93 -20.98
C ASP A 88 54.49 -44.70 -19.48
N LYS A 89 54.20 -45.71 -18.65
CA LYS A 89 54.55 -45.72 -17.23
C LYS A 89 55.68 -46.71 -16.99
N ILE A 90 56.81 -46.19 -16.52
CA ILE A 90 57.95 -47.00 -16.08
C ILE A 90 57.77 -47.28 -14.58
N ILE A 91 58.00 -48.53 -14.19
CA ILE A 91 58.00 -48.99 -12.79
C ILE A 91 59.29 -49.77 -12.55
N ASP A 92 60.16 -49.24 -11.70
CA ASP A 92 61.36 -49.95 -11.24
C ASP A 92 60.95 -51.08 -10.29
N LEU A 93 61.51 -52.26 -10.51
CA LEU A 93 61.35 -53.40 -9.60
C LEU A 93 62.51 -53.44 -8.61
N ASP A 94 62.22 -53.93 -7.41
CA ASP A 94 63.21 -54.17 -6.37
C ASP A 94 64.33 -55.10 -6.90
N PRO A 95 65.62 -54.77 -6.72
CA PRO A 95 66.74 -55.63 -7.13
C PRO A 95 66.69 -57.05 -6.57
N GLU A 96 66.07 -57.27 -5.40
CA GLU A 96 65.87 -58.59 -4.81
C GLU A 96 64.72 -59.37 -5.48
N PHE A 97 63.81 -58.68 -6.18
CA PHE A 97 62.62 -59.28 -6.81
C PHE A 97 62.95 -60.00 -8.12
N LYS A 98 63.23 -61.30 -7.99
CA LYS A 98 63.53 -62.18 -9.13
C LYS A 98 62.23 -62.65 -9.83
N ILE A 99 61.84 -61.90 -10.86
CA ILE A 99 60.84 -62.32 -11.86
C ILE A 99 61.20 -63.71 -12.42
N SER A 100 60.21 -64.54 -12.72
CA SER A 100 60.41 -65.78 -13.46
C SER A 100 60.84 -65.53 -14.91
N ASP A 101 61.79 -66.31 -15.41
CA ASP A 101 62.24 -66.24 -16.81
C ASP A 101 61.35 -67.11 -17.74
N LYS A 102 60.24 -67.67 -17.22
CA LYS A 102 59.27 -68.50 -17.96
C LYS A 102 58.21 -67.65 -18.67
N PRO A 103 57.67 -68.09 -19.84
CA PRO A 103 56.51 -67.44 -20.44
C PRO A 103 55.32 -67.43 -19.45
N GLY A 104 54.62 -66.29 -19.37
CA GLY A 104 53.54 -66.07 -18.39
C GLY A 104 54.02 -65.57 -17.01
N ALA A 105 55.30 -65.20 -16.85
CA ALA A 105 55.78 -64.53 -15.64
C ALA A 105 55.14 -63.15 -15.41
N ILE A 106 54.85 -62.44 -16.50
CA ILE A 106 54.02 -61.24 -16.53
C ILE A 106 52.79 -61.59 -17.38
N MET A 107 51.60 -61.29 -16.89
CA MET A 107 50.35 -61.43 -17.65
C MET A 107 49.48 -60.21 -17.46
N THR A 108 48.94 -59.68 -18.56
CA THR A 108 47.91 -58.63 -18.57
C THR A 108 46.56 -59.26 -18.84
N GLY A 109 45.52 -58.89 -18.09
CA GLY A 109 44.17 -59.41 -18.28
C GLY A 109 43.57 -59.09 -19.66
N ASN A 110 43.67 -57.82 -20.08
CA ASN A 110 43.22 -57.35 -21.39
C ASN A 110 44.35 -56.61 -22.13
N THR A 111 44.97 -57.29 -23.09
CA THR A 111 46.07 -56.77 -23.91
C THR A 111 45.67 -55.67 -24.90
N SER A 112 44.37 -55.47 -25.16
CA SER A 112 43.88 -54.34 -25.97
C SER A 112 43.82 -53.02 -25.19
N ILE A 113 43.88 -53.08 -23.85
CA ILE A 113 43.88 -51.91 -22.96
C ILE A 113 45.33 -51.56 -22.59
N VAL A 114 46.15 -52.55 -22.23
CA VAL A 114 47.55 -52.36 -21.80
C VAL A 114 48.46 -53.44 -22.39
N VAL A 115 49.66 -53.06 -22.82
CA VAL A 115 50.78 -54.00 -23.05
C VAL A 115 51.92 -53.67 -22.10
N VAL A 116 52.54 -54.70 -21.50
CA VAL A 116 53.67 -54.54 -20.59
C VAL A 116 54.93 -55.11 -21.24
N VAL A 117 55.96 -54.27 -21.32
CA VAL A 117 57.27 -54.64 -21.84
C VAL A 117 58.27 -54.65 -20.67
N PRO A 118 58.82 -55.82 -20.27
CA PRO A 118 59.93 -55.85 -19.34
C PRO A 118 61.18 -55.29 -20.02
N ALA A 119 61.88 -54.39 -19.34
CA ALA A 119 63.15 -53.82 -19.76
C ALA A 119 64.21 -54.06 -18.67
N THR A 120 65.46 -54.23 -19.08
CA THR A 120 66.60 -54.30 -18.16
C THR A 120 67.58 -53.21 -18.60
N ILE A 121 67.84 -52.23 -17.75
CA ILE A 121 68.73 -51.10 -18.03
C ILE A 121 69.78 -51.06 -16.92
N GLY A 122 71.02 -51.44 -17.26
CA GLY A 122 72.03 -51.76 -16.25
C GLY A 122 71.59 -52.94 -15.37
N ASP A 123 71.76 -52.81 -14.05
CA ASP A 123 71.34 -53.82 -13.07
C ASP A 123 69.86 -53.73 -12.67
N GLN A 124 69.13 -52.69 -13.10
CA GLN A 124 67.73 -52.50 -12.74
C GLN A 124 66.78 -53.16 -13.75
N LYS A 125 65.83 -53.95 -13.22
CA LYS A 125 64.68 -54.47 -13.99
C LYS A 125 63.52 -53.48 -13.88
N GLN A 126 62.96 -53.11 -15.02
CA GLN A 126 61.84 -52.18 -15.15
C GLN A 126 60.66 -52.83 -15.85
N LEU A 127 59.45 -52.44 -15.48
CA LEU A 127 58.23 -52.73 -16.23
C LEU A 127 57.79 -51.46 -16.94
N VAL A 128 57.82 -51.46 -18.27
CA VAL A 128 57.27 -50.39 -19.10
C VAL A 128 55.83 -50.75 -19.47
N ILE A 129 54.88 -50.13 -18.79
CA ILE A 129 53.44 -50.30 -19.01
C ILE A 129 53.01 -49.29 -20.08
N LYS A 130 52.56 -49.81 -21.23
CA LYS A 130 52.12 -49.05 -22.41
C LYS A 130 50.59 -49.08 -22.53
N PRO A 131 49.88 -47.96 -22.30
CA PRO A 131 48.43 -47.89 -22.42
C PRO A 131 48.01 -47.74 -23.89
N ILE A 132 47.18 -48.66 -24.38
CA ILE A 132 46.75 -48.75 -25.79
C ILE A 132 45.30 -48.25 -25.96
N GLY A 133 44.37 -48.77 -25.15
CA GLY A 133 42.95 -48.48 -25.24
C GLY A 133 42.38 -48.09 -23.87
N PRO A 134 41.26 -47.35 -23.81
CA PRO A 134 40.65 -46.95 -22.55
C PRO A 134 39.88 -48.11 -21.91
N GLY A 135 39.87 -48.17 -20.58
CA GLY A 135 39.18 -49.20 -19.80
C GLY A 135 40.02 -49.70 -18.62
N GLU A 136 39.55 -50.77 -17.98
CA GLU A 136 40.17 -51.37 -16.80
C GLU A 136 40.78 -52.74 -17.13
N THR A 137 41.97 -53.01 -16.61
CA THR A 137 42.66 -54.31 -16.73
C THR A 137 43.63 -54.48 -15.58
N ASN A 138 43.92 -55.72 -15.18
CA ASN A 138 45.02 -56.00 -14.27
C ASN A 138 46.30 -56.43 -15.00
N VAL A 139 47.45 -56.31 -14.32
CA VAL A 139 48.75 -56.86 -14.70
C VAL A 139 49.29 -57.64 -13.50
N THR A 140 49.43 -58.95 -13.65
CA THR A 140 50.00 -59.83 -12.62
C THR A 140 51.46 -60.14 -12.89
N VAL A 141 52.31 -60.08 -11.86
CA VAL A 141 53.74 -60.40 -11.93
C VAL A 141 54.07 -61.54 -10.96
N ARG A 142 54.81 -62.55 -11.47
CA ARG A 142 55.14 -63.79 -10.74
C ARG A 142 56.64 -63.94 -10.47
N ASP A 143 56.96 -64.47 -9.29
CA ASP A 143 58.33 -64.84 -8.92
C ASP A 143 58.80 -66.14 -9.60
N LYS A 144 60.09 -66.47 -9.47
CA LYS A 144 60.68 -67.73 -9.99
C LYS A 144 59.97 -69.01 -9.52
N SER A 145 59.25 -68.97 -8.39
CA SER A 145 58.45 -70.10 -7.87
C SER A 145 57.07 -70.20 -8.54
N GLY A 146 56.70 -69.25 -9.38
CA GLY A 146 55.39 -69.17 -10.05
C GLY A 146 54.28 -68.56 -9.18
N LYS A 147 54.60 -68.04 -7.98
CA LYS A 147 53.61 -67.33 -7.16
C LYS A 147 53.38 -65.94 -7.74
N VAL A 148 52.12 -65.51 -7.80
CA VAL A 148 51.80 -64.09 -7.98
C VAL A 148 52.34 -63.32 -6.77
N ARG A 149 52.94 -62.17 -7.02
CA ARG A 149 53.58 -61.34 -5.99
C ARG A 149 53.21 -59.88 -6.08
N ILE A 150 52.95 -59.39 -7.29
CA ILE A 150 52.48 -58.03 -7.55
C ILE A 150 51.30 -58.11 -8.50
N ILE A 151 50.26 -57.33 -8.24
CA ILE A 151 49.11 -57.13 -9.10
C ILE A 151 48.94 -55.61 -9.25
N PHE A 152 49.06 -55.12 -10.47
CA PHE A 152 48.69 -53.75 -10.79
C PHE A 152 47.27 -53.74 -11.34
N ASP A 153 46.37 -53.04 -10.67
CA ASP A 153 45.00 -52.81 -11.17
C ASP A 153 45.03 -51.49 -11.95
N VAL A 154 44.97 -51.58 -13.28
CA VAL A 154 45.30 -50.51 -14.21
C VAL A 154 44.05 -49.94 -14.85
N ILE A 155 43.81 -48.64 -14.61
CA ILE A 155 42.73 -47.87 -15.21
C ILE A 155 43.35 -46.99 -16.29
N VAL A 156 42.99 -47.21 -17.55
CA VAL A 156 43.45 -46.40 -18.68
C VAL A 156 42.36 -45.42 -19.10
N ALA A 157 42.67 -44.14 -18.99
CA ALA A 157 41.79 -43.06 -19.44
C ALA A 157 42.33 -42.37 -20.70
N ASN A 158 41.45 -41.70 -21.44
CA ASN A 158 41.86 -40.79 -22.52
C ASN A 158 42.77 -39.69 -21.95
N GLN A 159 43.82 -39.31 -22.69
CA GLN A 159 44.78 -38.30 -22.29
C GLN A 159 44.13 -36.96 -21.90
N ASN A 160 43.03 -36.59 -22.55
CA ASN A 160 42.28 -35.37 -22.20
C ASN A 160 41.62 -35.46 -20.82
N LEU A 161 41.04 -36.62 -20.46
CA LEU A 161 40.39 -36.83 -19.16
C LEU A 161 41.38 -36.71 -18.00
N VAL A 162 42.59 -37.27 -18.14
CA VAL A 162 43.62 -37.14 -17.10
C VAL A 162 44.09 -35.69 -16.97
N ARG A 163 44.28 -34.97 -18.09
CA ARG A 163 44.57 -33.53 -18.07
C ARG A 163 43.43 -32.67 -17.51
N TYR A 164 42.17 -33.11 -17.62
CA TYR A 164 41.03 -32.42 -17.00
C TYR A 164 40.98 -32.71 -15.50
N LEU A 165 41.20 -33.96 -15.09
CA LEU A 165 41.30 -34.38 -13.68
C LEU A 165 42.40 -33.59 -12.95
N GLU A 166 43.61 -33.52 -13.52
CA GLU A 166 44.74 -32.76 -12.96
C GLU A 166 44.41 -31.27 -12.82
N ARG A 167 43.86 -30.64 -13.88
CA ARG A 167 43.45 -29.23 -13.84
C ARG A 167 42.35 -28.93 -12.83
N LEU A 168 41.33 -29.79 -12.73
CA LEU A 168 40.23 -29.61 -11.77
C LEU A 168 40.72 -29.82 -10.32
N LYS A 169 41.64 -30.77 -10.08
CA LYS A 169 42.27 -30.95 -8.76
C LYS A 169 43.13 -29.76 -8.33
N ASP A 170 43.82 -29.11 -9.27
CA ASP A 170 44.62 -27.92 -8.98
C ASP A 170 43.72 -26.70 -8.71
N LYS A 171 42.76 -26.43 -9.60
CA LYS A 171 41.83 -25.29 -9.47
C LYS A 171 40.87 -25.38 -8.28
N LEU A 172 40.43 -26.58 -7.92
CA LEU A 172 39.50 -26.82 -6.82
C LEU A 172 40.21 -27.28 -5.53
N ARG A 173 41.53 -27.13 -5.44
CA ARG A 173 42.34 -27.54 -4.27
C ARG A 173 41.90 -26.89 -2.95
N GLU A 174 41.37 -25.68 -3.03
CA GLU A 174 40.90 -24.91 -1.87
C GLU A 174 39.45 -25.24 -1.48
N VAL A 175 38.74 -26.05 -2.28
CA VAL A 175 37.35 -26.42 -2.00
C VAL A 175 37.31 -27.68 -1.15
N GLU A 176 36.86 -27.53 0.10
CA GLU A 176 36.69 -28.64 1.03
C GLU A 176 35.44 -29.49 0.71
N GLY A 177 35.46 -30.76 1.13
CA GLY A 177 34.31 -31.66 1.06
C GLY A 177 34.06 -32.32 -0.29
N ILE A 178 34.90 -32.09 -1.31
CA ILE A 178 34.78 -32.73 -2.63
C ILE A 178 35.83 -33.82 -2.90
N THR A 179 35.45 -34.73 -3.80
CA THR A 179 36.28 -35.78 -4.39
C THR A 179 36.17 -35.69 -5.91
N ILE A 180 37.30 -35.84 -6.61
CA ILE A 180 37.37 -35.74 -8.07
C ILE A 180 38.07 -36.99 -8.60
N ASN A 181 37.31 -37.85 -9.27
CA ASN A 181 37.77 -39.13 -9.82
C ASN A 181 37.35 -39.27 -11.29
N ILE A 182 37.89 -40.28 -11.98
CA ILE A 182 37.40 -40.68 -13.31
C ILE A 182 36.49 -41.90 -13.12
N GLU A 183 35.25 -41.80 -13.57
CA GLU A 183 34.23 -42.85 -13.55
C GLU A 183 33.61 -42.91 -14.96
N ASP A 184 33.36 -44.09 -15.52
CA ASP A 184 32.66 -44.25 -16.82
C ASP A 184 33.24 -43.39 -17.97
N GLN A 185 34.57 -43.24 -18.02
CA GLN A 185 35.30 -42.36 -18.94
C GLN A 185 34.92 -40.86 -18.84
N LYS A 186 34.46 -40.40 -17.68
CA LYS A 186 34.18 -38.99 -17.37
C LYS A 186 34.83 -38.59 -16.05
N VAL A 187 35.19 -37.31 -15.91
CA VAL A 187 35.62 -36.77 -14.61
C VAL A 187 34.36 -36.47 -13.79
N VAL A 188 34.21 -37.11 -12.64
CA VAL A 188 33.05 -36.92 -11.77
C VAL A 188 33.50 -36.23 -10.49
N ILE A 189 32.85 -35.11 -10.17
CA ILE A 189 33.04 -34.36 -8.94
C ILE A 189 31.89 -34.72 -8.00
N ARG A 190 32.18 -35.30 -6.83
CA ARG A 190 31.19 -35.72 -5.82
C ARG A 190 31.55 -35.12 -4.46
N GLY A 191 30.56 -34.76 -3.65
CA GLY A 191 30.79 -34.31 -2.28
C GLY A 191 29.75 -33.32 -1.77
N ASP A 192 29.85 -33.00 -0.48
CA ASP A 192 28.98 -32.05 0.21
C ASP A 192 29.77 -30.76 0.50
N VAL A 193 29.42 -29.68 -0.19
CA VAL A 193 30.16 -28.41 -0.12
C VAL A 193 29.60 -27.52 0.99
N LEU A 194 30.46 -27.12 1.93
CA LEU A 194 30.10 -26.35 3.12
C LEU A 194 29.94 -24.85 2.86
N SER A 195 30.66 -24.31 1.88
CA SER A 195 30.66 -22.89 1.53
C SER A 195 29.82 -22.63 0.26
N PRO A 196 28.90 -21.66 0.27
CA PRO A 196 28.18 -21.26 -0.94
C PRO A 196 29.12 -20.72 -2.02
N ASN A 197 30.15 -19.99 -1.63
CA ASN A 197 31.14 -19.44 -2.55
C ASN A 197 31.89 -20.55 -3.28
N ASP A 198 32.31 -21.59 -2.56
CA ASP A 198 33.13 -22.68 -3.09
C ASP A 198 32.31 -23.57 -4.03
N TYR A 199 31.01 -23.76 -3.73
CA TYR A 199 30.06 -24.37 -4.66
C TYR A 199 29.92 -23.53 -5.94
N GLY A 200 29.93 -22.20 -5.82
CA GLY A 200 30.03 -21.27 -6.94
C GLY A 200 31.28 -21.47 -7.78
N ILE A 201 32.45 -21.63 -7.15
CA ILE A 201 33.73 -21.91 -7.84
C ILE A 201 33.62 -23.22 -8.64
N ILE A 202 33.10 -24.29 -8.05
CA ILE A 202 32.90 -25.58 -8.74
C ILE A 202 32.02 -25.39 -9.99
N VAL A 203 30.87 -24.72 -9.86
CA VAL A 203 29.94 -24.52 -10.98
C VAL A 203 30.54 -23.63 -12.07
N ASN A 204 31.28 -22.59 -11.69
CA ASN A 204 31.98 -21.71 -12.63
C ASN A 204 33.08 -22.44 -13.41
N GLU A 205 33.88 -23.26 -12.72
CA GLU A 205 34.97 -24.01 -13.35
C GLU A 205 34.48 -25.12 -14.29
N ILE A 206 33.41 -25.84 -13.92
CA ILE A 206 32.78 -26.82 -14.80
C ILE A 206 32.05 -26.14 -15.97
N GLY A 207 31.65 -24.88 -15.81
CA GLY A 207 30.98 -24.08 -16.85
C GLY A 207 31.84 -23.71 -18.06
N ASP A 208 33.17 -23.91 -18.00
CA ASP A 208 34.06 -23.71 -19.15
C ASP A 208 33.76 -24.73 -20.26
N LYS A 209 33.39 -24.22 -21.44
CA LYS A 209 33.11 -24.99 -22.66
C LYS A 209 34.23 -25.98 -23.03
N SER A 210 35.46 -25.74 -22.57
CA SER A 210 36.63 -26.61 -22.75
C SER A 210 36.46 -28.02 -22.14
N TYR A 211 35.54 -28.20 -21.20
CA TYR A 211 35.26 -29.49 -20.54
C TYR A 211 34.13 -30.28 -21.20
N GLY A 212 33.11 -29.61 -21.75
CA GLY A 212 31.96 -30.25 -22.42
C GLY A 212 31.31 -31.36 -21.59
N ASP A 213 30.83 -32.41 -22.25
CA ASP A 213 30.17 -33.57 -21.60
C ASP A 213 31.14 -34.51 -20.86
N ALA A 214 32.44 -34.20 -20.82
CA ALA A 214 33.47 -35.04 -20.22
C ALA A 214 33.61 -34.86 -18.70
N VAL A 215 32.98 -33.83 -18.13
CA VAL A 215 32.96 -33.55 -16.68
C VAL A 215 31.50 -33.56 -16.19
N ILE A 216 31.23 -34.25 -15.08
CA ILE A 216 29.91 -34.28 -14.44
C ILE A 216 30.03 -33.74 -13.02
N ASN A 217 29.26 -32.69 -12.73
CA ASN A 217 29.01 -32.26 -11.36
C ASN A 217 27.95 -33.16 -10.71
N LYS A 218 28.33 -33.86 -9.64
CA LYS A 218 27.42 -34.54 -8.69
C LYS A 218 27.62 -34.01 -7.25
N ALA A 219 28.41 -32.95 -7.06
CA ALA A 219 28.51 -32.31 -5.75
C ALA A 219 27.24 -31.52 -5.46
N ILE A 220 26.86 -31.47 -4.19
CA ILE A 220 25.71 -30.70 -3.70
C ILE A 220 26.17 -29.75 -2.60
N MET A 221 25.39 -28.70 -2.35
CA MET A 221 25.60 -27.86 -1.17
C MET A 221 25.10 -28.60 0.07
N SER A 222 25.88 -28.58 1.15
CA SER A 222 25.52 -29.26 2.39
C SER A 222 24.16 -28.77 2.92
N ASN A 223 23.33 -29.71 3.38
CA ASN A 223 22.05 -29.39 4.02
C ASN A 223 22.23 -28.46 5.25
N VAL A 224 23.37 -28.51 5.94
CA VAL A 224 23.67 -27.60 7.06
C VAL A 224 23.77 -26.15 6.54
N THR A 225 24.51 -25.95 5.45
CA THR A 225 24.71 -24.67 4.78
C THR A 225 23.41 -24.14 4.18
N LEU A 226 22.64 -24.98 3.49
CA LEU A 226 21.32 -24.60 2.94
C LEU A 226 20.36 -24.15 4.05
N ASN A 227 20.35 -24.82 5.21
CA ASN A 227 19.52 -24.41 6.35
C ASN A 227 20.00 -23.10 6.99
N ALA A 228 21.30 -22.85 7.05
CA ALA A 228 21.86 -21.58 7.51
C ALA A 228 21.51 -20.42 6.55
N LEU A 229 21.63 -20.66 5.24
CA LEU A 229 21.19 -19.72 4.20
C LEU A 229 19.70 -19.44 4.28
N ALA A 230 18.86 -20.48 4.36
CA ALA A 230 17.40 -20.33 4.46
C ALA A 230 17.02 -19.45 5.66
N LYS A 231 17.55 -19.71 6.86
CA LYS A 231 17.32 -18.87 8.05
C LYS A 231 17.78 -17.42 7.86
N LYS A 232 18.91 -17.20 7.16
CA LYS A 232 19.42 -15.85 6.88
C LYS A 232 18.54 -15.11 5.88
N ILE A 233 18.11 -15.78 4.81
CA ILE A 233 17.17 -15.26 3.81
C ILE A 233 15.82 -14.93 4.47
N GLU A 234 15.27 -15.85 5.27
CA GLU A 234 14.04 -15.64 6.04
C GLU A 234 14.12 -14.38 6.89
N SER A 235 15.15 -14.26 7.73
CA SER A 235 15.37 -13.09 8.60
C SER A 235 15.48 -11.78 7.83
N ASP A 236 16.04 -11.78 6.63
CA ASP A 236 16.22 -10.59 5.79
C ASP A 236 14.95 -10.21 5.00
N VAL A 237 14.16 -11.21 4.59
CA VAL A 237 12.90 -11.03 3.87
C VAL A 237 11.77 -10.63 4.81
N GLN A 238 11.72 -11.18 6.02
CA GLN A 238 10.70 -10.86 7.04
C GLN A 238 10.70 -9.38 7.47
N VAL A 239 11.80 -8.65 7.27
CA VAL A 239 11.89 -7.19 7.48
C VAL A 239 10.87 -6.41 6.64
N PHE A 240 10.46 -6.93 5.47
CA PHE A 240 9.49 -6.28 4.58
C PHE A 240 8.33 -7.19 4.12
N ALA A 241 8.41 -8.49 4.36
CA ALA A 241 7.38 -9.48 4.05
C ALA A 241 7.28 -10.48 5.24
N PRO A 242 6.65 -10.09 6.36
CA PRO A 242 6.71 -10.82 7.65
C PRO A 242 6.01 -12.19 7.62
N THR A 243 5.19 -12.43 6.61
CA THR A 243 4.46 -13.66 6.32
C THR A 243 5.27 -14.68 5.51
N VAL A 244 6.42 -14.29 4.96
CA VAL A 244 7.27 -15.16 4.14
C VAL A 244 8.24 -15.93 5.03
N ARG A 245 8.44 -17.20 4.71
CA ARG A 245 9.39 -18.12 5.35
C ARG A 245 10.33 -18.70 4.31
N ALA A 246 11.40 -19.33 4.78
CA ALA A 246 12.32 -20.07 3.93
C ALA A 246 12.61 -21.44 4.55
N SER A 247 12.47 -22.50 3.75
CA SER A 247 12.73 -23.88 4.18
C SER A 247 13.59 -24.62 3.14
N VAL A 248 14.21 -25.72 3.53
CA VAL A 248 15.04 -26.55 2.62
C VAL A 248 14.31 -27.84 2.30
N LEU A 249 14.10 -28.12 1.00
CA LEU A 249 13.48 -29.34 0.50
C LEU A 249 14.24 -29.84 -0.73
N ASN A 250 14.68 -31.10 -0.72
CA ASN A 250 15.38 -31.76 -1.83
C ASN A 250 16.57 -30.95 -2.40
N GLY A 251 17.40 -30.35 -1.53
CA GLY A 251 18.55 -29.54 -1.93
C GLY A 251 18.21 -28.15 -2.49
N LYS A 252 16.94 -27.73 -2.40
CA LYS A 252 16.45 -26.41 -2.80
C LYS A 252 15.94 -25.61 -1.60
N ILE A 253 16.01 -24.29 -1.70
CA ILE A 253 15.41 -23.34 -0.74
C ILE A 253 14.02 -22.97 -1.27
N ILE A 254 12.97 -23.31 -0.53
CA ILE A 254 11.58 -22.95 -0.84
C ILE A 254 11.24 -21.67 -0.09
N LEU A 255 10.70 -20.67 -0.80
CA LEU A 255 10.10 -19.47 -0.21
C LEU A 255 8.58 -19.59 -0.22
N ASP A 256 7.99 -19.81 0.94
CA ASP A 256 6.55 -19.95 1.16
C ASP A 256 5.96 -18.74 1.91
N GLY A 257 4.67 -18.47 1.72
CA GLY A 257 3.95 -17.38 2.39
C GLY A 257 3.00 -16.60 1.46
N SER A 258 2.46 -15.48 1.97
CA SER A 258 1.52 -14.62 1.24
C SER A 258 1.92 -13.15 1.32
N VAL A 259 1.96 -12.43 0.19
CA VAL A 259 2.32 -10.99 0.15
C VAL A 259 1.26 -10.14 -0.53
N ASP A 260 1.25 -8.85 -0.20
CA ASP A 260 0.23 -7.89 -0.64
C ASP A 260 0.34 -7.49 -2.12
N SER A 261 1.47 -7.75 -2.78
CA SER A 261 1.72 -7.35 -4.17
C SER A 261 2.80 -8.17 -4.88
N GLU A 262 2.69 -8.30 -6.20
CA GLU A 262 3.71 -8.95 -7.05
C GLU A 262 5.07 -8.24 -6.96
N ALA A 263 5.09 -6.91 -6.79
CA ALA A 263 6.32 -6.15 -6.57
C ALA A 263 7.06 -6.58 -5.28
N MET A 264 6.31 -6.91 -4.21
CA MET A 264 6.87 -7.45 -2.97
C MET A 264 7.40 -8.88 -3.15
N LYS A 265 6.67 -9.73 -3.89
CA LYS A 265 7.13 -11.08 -4.27
C LYS A 265 8.44 -11.04 -5.06
N ALA A 266 8.52 -10.22 -6.10
CA ALA A 266 9.74 -10.01 -6.89
C ALA A 266 10.89 -9.36 -6.08
N ARG A 267 10.59 -8.63 -5.00
CA ARG A 267 11.61 -8.11 -4.07
C ARG A 267 12.12 -9.22 -3.12
N ALA A 268 11.24 -10.10 -2.63
CA ALA A 268 11.62 -11.25 -1.82
C ALA A 268 12.53 -12.21 -2.59
N LEU A 269 12.14 -12.57 -3.83
CA LEU A 269 12.94 -13.41 -4.71
C LEU A 269 14.34 -12.82 -4.96
N ARG A 270 14.43 -11.55 -5.41
CA ARG A 270 15.74 -10.88 -5.63
C ARG A 270 16.60 -10.76 -4.37
N ARG A 271 15.99 -10.56 -3.19
CA ARG A 271 16.73 -10.55 -1.91
C ARG A 271 17.32 -11.92 -1.61
N ALA A 272 16.62 -13.00 -1.91
CA ALA A 272 17.11 -14.36 -1.72
C ALA A 272 18.19 -14.73 -2.76
N GLU A 273 18.04 -14.32 -4.02
CA GLU A 273 19.03 -14.55 -5.09
C GLU A 273 20.42 -13.98 -4.75
N TRP A 274 20.49 -12.84 -4.05
CA TRP A 274 21.76 -12.23 -3.60
C TRP A 274 22.54 -13.06 -2.58
N TYR A 275 21.93 -14.08 -1.96
CA TYR A 275 22.61 -15.03 -1.07
C TYR A 275 23.18 -16.25 -1.79
N LEU A 276 22.90 -16.42 -3.10
CA LEU A 276 23.47 -17.47 -3.91
C LEU A 276 24.72 -16.98 -4.65
N PRO A 277 25.74 -17.84 -4.86
CA PRO A 277 26.83 -17.53 -5.77
C PRO A 277 26.29 -17.37 -7.20
N THR A 278 26.82 -16.39 -7.95
CA THR A 278 26.47 -16.22 -9.36
C THR A 278 27.33 -17.09 -10.27
N ILE A 279 26.71 -17.60 -11.35
CA ILE A 279 27.44 -18.32 -12.39
C ILE A 279 28.01 -17.31 -13.39
N LYS A 280 29.33 -17.24 -13.49
CA LYS A 280 30.04 -16.54 -14.57
C LYS A 280 30.04 -17.41 -15.82
N ILE A 281 29.18 -17.08 -16.78
CA ILE A 281 29.13 -17.80 -18.07
C ILE A 281 30.22 -17.22 -18.99
N SER A 282 31.20 -18.05 -19.34
CA SER A 282 32.26 -17.70 -20.29
C SER A 282 31.76 -17.81 -21.74
N ASP A 283 31.37 -16.68 -22.32
CA ASP A 283 31.17 -16.57 -23.78
C ASP A 283 31.73 -15.24 -24.34
N PRO A 284 33.00 -15.20 -24.77
CA PRO A 284 33.71 -13.95 -25.06
C PRO A 284 33.55 -13.43 -26.50
N VAL A 285 32.49 -13.81 -27.24
CA VAL A 285 32.33 -13.47 -28.67
C VAL A 285 31.03 -12.71 -28.96
N ALA A 286 30.82 -11.59 -28.26
CA ALA A 286 29.80 -10.58 -28.61
C ALA A 286 30.12 -9.14 -28.09
N GLY A 287 31.29 -8.60 -28.45
CA GLY A 287 31.39 -7.15 -28.73
C GLY A 287 31.54 -6.14 -27.58
N ALA A 288 32.15 -6.47 -26.44
CA ALA A 288 32.63 -5.47 -25.47
C ALA A 288 33.97 -5.88 -24.84
N PRO A 289 34.96 -4.97 -24.65
CA PRO A 289 36.35 -5.41 -24.40
C PRO A 289 36.68 -6.00 -23.03
N ASN A 290 35.82 -5.85 -22.00
CA ASN A 290 36.08 -6.30 -20.63
C ASN A 290 34.78 -6.41 -19.79
N ALA A 291 33.74 -7.08 -20.31
CA ALA A 291 32.51 -7.32 -19.54
C ALA A 291 31.92 -8.69 -19.85
N GLU A 292 32.19 -9.67 -18.98
CA GLU A 292 31.43 -10.93 -18.89
C GLU A 292 29.94 -10.57 -18.74
N LYS A 293 29.09 -11.01 -19.67
CA LYS A 293 27.66 -10.70 -19.63
C LYS A 293 26.82 -11.89 -19.17
N THR A 294 26.23 -11.65 -18.00
CA THR A 294 24.96 -12.20 -17.49
C THR A 294 25.08 -13.46 -16.65
N ASP A 295 25.25 -13.19 -15.36
CA ASP A 295 24.89 -14.04 -14.23
C ASP A 295 23.50 -14.66 -14.41
N LYS A 296 23.44 -15.98 -14.55
CA LYS A 296 22.25 -16.72 -14.15
C LYS A 296 22.47 -17.20 -12.72
N PRO A 297 21.64 -16.79 -11.74
CA PRO A 297 21.74 -17.37 -10.41
C PRO A 297 21.42 -18.86 -10.49
N LEU A 298 22.08 -19.65 -9.65
CA LEU A 298 21.76 -21.07 -9.49
C LEU A 298 20.29 -21.23 -9.11
N GLN A 299 19.54 -22.08 -9.82
CA GLN A 299 18.11 -22.36 -9.53
C GLN A 299 17.91 -23.28 -8.32
N ILE A 300 18.56 -22.90 -7.21
CA ILE A 300 18.42 -23.50 -5.87
C ILE A 300 17.19 -22.93 -5.17
N ILE A 301 16.78 -21.69 -5.47
CA ILE A 301 15.58 -21.07 -4.89
C ILE A 301 14.34 -21.39 -5.74
N GLN A 302 13.27 -21.81 -5.08
CA GLN A 302 11.91 -21.99 -5.61
C GLN A 302 10.98 -21.04 -4.85
N SER A 303 10.08 -20.32 -5.54
CA SER A 303 9.14 -19.38 -4.91
C SER A 303 7.70 -19.82 -5.05
N ASP A 304 7.09 -20.21 -3.93
CA ASP A 304 5.68 -20.61 -3.85
C ASP A 304 4.82 -19.53 -3.17
N ILE A 305 5.39 -18.31 -3.02
CA ILE A 305 4.75 -17.11 -2.48
C ILE A 305 3.47 -16.76 -3.26
N GLN A 306 2.34 -16.72 -2.54
CA GLN A 306 1.04 -16.29 -3.03
C GLN A 306 0.90 -14.76 -2.96
N VAL A 307 0.16 -14.15 -3.89
CA VAL A 307 -0.16 -12.72 -3.84
C VAL A 307 -1.62 -12.55 -3.44
N THR A 308 -1.84 -12.02 -2.24
CA THR A 308 -3.18 -11.78 -1.67
C THR A 308 -3.34 -10.27 -1.51
N PRO A 309 -3.97 -9.55 -2.45
CA PRO A 309 -4.12 -8.11 -2.34
C PRO A 309 -4.96 -7.76 -1.09
N PRO A 310 -4.58 -6.73 -0.32
CA PRO A 310 -5.30 -6.35 0.89
C PRO A 310 -6.73 -5.91 0.55
N GLN A 311 -7.67 -6.26 1.41
CA GLN A 311 -9.06 -5.79 1.33
C GLN A 311 -9.07 -4.25 1.23
N PRO A 312 -9.83 -3.64 0.30
CA PRO A 312 -9.85 -2.20 0.14
C PRO A 312 -10.36 -1.54 1.43
N LYS A 313 -9.45 -0.86 2.13
CA LYS A 313 -9.70 -0.20 3.41
C LYS A 313 -10.78 0.87 3.17
N ARG A 314 -11.93 0.75 3.84
CA ARG A 314 -13.10 1.63 3.65
C ARG A 314 -12.88 2.99 4.33
N GLU A 315 -11.92 3.77 3.84
CA GLU A 315 -11.47 5.03 4.48
C GLU A 315 -11.94 6.30 3.75
N THR A 316 -13.14 6.29 3.16
CA THR A 316 -13.79 7.55 2.80
C THR A 316 -14.39 8.18 4.06
N LYS A 317 -13.57 8.95 4.78
CA LYS A 317 -14.05 9.81 5.87
C LYS A 317 -15.20 10.68 5.35
N LEU A 318 -16.26 10.73 6.14
CA LEU A 318 -17.47 11.45 5.80
C LEU A 318 -17.40 12.85 6.42
N VAL A 319 -18.04 13.81 5.76
CA VAL A 319 -18.24 15.16 6.27
C VAL A 319 -19.73 15.38 6.45
N ARG A 320 -20.13 15.64 7.69
CA ARG A 320 -21.42 16.24 8.00
C ARG A 320 -21.28 17.75 7.79
N LEU A 321 -22.03 18.33 6.86
CA LEU A 321 -22.19 19.78 6.77
C LEU A 321 -23.52 20.19 7.36
N SER A 322 -23.52 21.19 8.23
CA SER A 322 -24.73 21.88 8.68
C SER A 322 -24.72 23.30 8.13
N VAL A 323 -25.78 23.70 7.42
CA VAL A 323 -25.91 25.03 6.80
C VAL A 323 -27.15 25.71 7.36
N TYR A 324 -27.01 26.96 7.80
CA TYR A 324 -28.10 27.75 8.37
C TYR A 324 -28.27 29.04 7.58
N PHE A 325 -29.45 29.25 7.01
CA PHE A 325 -29.87 30.51 6.42
C PHE A 325 -30.82 31.23 7.40
N VAL A 326 -30.46 32.45 7.76
CA VAL A 326 -31.22 33.31 8.67
C VAL A 326 -31.54 34.60 7.93
N GLU A 327 -32.82 34.98 7.85
CA GLU A 327 -33.25 36.27 7.31
C GLU A 327 -34.18 36.97 8.30
N LEU A 328 -33.99 38.28 8.46
CA LEU A 328 -34.75 39.19 9.30
C LEU A 328 -35.20 40.38 8.45
N SER A 329 -36.51 40.56 8.32
CA SER A 329 -37.10 41.71 7.63
C SER A 329 -37.87 42.59 8.61
N LYS A 330 -37.83 43.90 8.38
CA LYS A 330 -38.58 44.90 9.15
C LYS A 330 -39.02 46.04 8.26
N ASP A 331 -40.33 46.17 8.09
CA ASP A 331 -40.95 47.26 7.34
C ASP A 331 -41.67 48.20 8.30
N PHE A 332 -41.49 49.50 8.10
CA PHE A 332 -42.11 50.55 8.91
C PHE A 332 -42.70 51.62 8.01
N LEU A 333 -43.96 51.97 8.21
CA LEU A 333 -44.66 53.02 7.47
C LEU A 333 -45.30 54.03 8.44
N LYS A 334 -45.10 55.32 8.18
CA LYS A 334 -45.71 56.41 8.95
C LYS A 334 -46.19 57.52 8.02
N ASN A 335 -47.51 57.75 8.03
CA ASN A 335 -48.16 58.73 7.16
C ASN A 335 -48.81 59.83 8.00
N PHE A 336 -48.49 61.08 7.67
CA PHE A 336 -49.07 62.29 8.24
C PHE A 336 -49.47 63.23 7.11
N GLY A 337 -50.63 63.84 7.20
CA GLY A 337 -51.14 64.80 6.22
C GLY A 337 -52.00 65.86 6.89
N PHE A 338 -51.69 67.11 6.57
CA PHE A 338 -52.49 68.29 6.88
C PHE A 338 -52.91 68.92 5.56
N LYS A 339 -54.19 69.25 5.42
CA LYS A 339 -54.71 70.00 4.28
C LYS A 339 -55.80 70.98 4.71
N TRP A 340 -55.65 72.22 4.28
CA TRP A 340 -56.66 73.27 4.38
C TRP A 340 -56.81 73.94 3.02
N GLN A 341 -58.04 73.91 2.49
CA GLN A 341 -58.37 74.40 1.15
C GLN A 341 -59.80 74.95 1.18
N PRO A 342 -60.05 76.10 1.81
CA PRO A 342 -61.37 76.73 1.74
C PRO A 342 -61.64 77.21 0.32
N GLY A 343 -62.86 77.03 -0.16
CA GLY A 343 -63.22 77.39 -1.53
C GLY A 343 -64.71 77.26 -1.84
N PHE A 344 -65.12 77.89 -2.94
CA PHE A 344 -66.52 77.89 -3.36
C PHE A 344 -66.88 76.54 -4.00
N THR A 345 -67.99 75.93 -3.58
CA THR A 345 -68.47 74.64 -4.11
C THR A 345 -69.25 74.76 -5.42
N ALA A 346 -69.56 75.99 -5.82
CA ALA A 346 -70.23 76.37 -7.06
C ALA A 346 -69.65 77.72 -7.52
N ASP A 347 -69.88 78.09 -8.78
CA ASP A 347 -69.42 79.38 -9.30
C ASP A 347 -70.14 80.53 -8.57
N PRO A 348 -69.41 81.49 -7.97
CA PRO A 348 -70.03 82.58 -7.24
C PRO A 348 -70.76 83.52 -8.21
N SER A 349 -72.05 83.72 -8.01
CA SER A 349 -72.87 84.60 -8.84
C SER A 349 -72.82 86.03 -8.31
N ILE A 350 -72.32 86.95 -9.14
CA ILE A 350 -72.44 88.40 -8.93
C ILE A 350 -73.65 88.87 -9.73
N SER A 351 -74.73 89.25 -9.05
CA SER A 351 -75.88 89.87 -9.70
C SER A 351 -75.84 91.39 -9.51
N ILE A 352 -75.75 92.09 -10.64
CA ILE A 352 -75.84 93.55 -10.75
C ILE A 352 -77.26 93.85 -11.25
N GLY A 353 -78.12 94.33 -10.35
CA GLY A 353 -79.50 94.65 -10.69
C GLY A 353 -79.58 95.74 -11.75
N SER A 354 -80.32 95.48 -12.84
CA SER A 354 -80.73 96.51 -13.79
C SER A 354 -82.03 97.16 -13.31
N THR A 355 -82.17 98.46 -13.52
CA THR A 355 -83.47 99.14 -13.36
C THR A 355 -84.35 98.83 -14.57
N SER A 356 -85.68 98.95 -14.43
CA SER A 356 -86.66 98.60 -15.47
C SER A 356 -86.53 99.39 -16.79
N ALA A 357 -85.63 100.36 -16.87
CA ALA A 357 -85.31 101.14 -18.08
C ALA A 357 -84.03 100.67 -18.81
N GLY A 358 -83.43 99.55 -18.41
CA GLY A 358 -82.26 98.96 -19.09
C GLY A 358 -80.91 99.66 -18.87
N ALA A 359 -80.88 100.72 -18.05
CA ALA A 359 -79.65 101.43 -17.69
C ALA A 359 -78.99 100.81 -16.43
N THR A 360 -77.68 100.60 -16.50
CA THR A 360 -76.83 100.22 -15.36
C THR A 360 -76.56 101.43 -14.46
N GLY A 361 -77.23 101.51 -13.31
CA GLY A 361 -77.11 102.64 -12.39
C GLY A 361 -76.89 102.19 -10.94
N THR A 362 -75.87 102.75 -10.29
CA THR A 362 -75.53 102.48 -8.88
C THR A 362 -76.24 103.45 -7.95
N ASN A 363 -77.51 103.18 -7.64
CA ASN A 363 -78.26 103.93 -6.63
C ASN A 363 -78.34 103.16 -5.30
N ALA A 364 -78.21 103.90 -4.20
CA ALA A 364 -78.19 103.35 -2.84
C ALA A 364 -79.49 102.59 -2.51
N ALA A 365 -79.37 101.54 -1.70
CA ALA A 365 -80.44 100.61 -1.29
C ALA A 365 -80.95 99.59 -2.35
N GLY A 366 -80.18 99.30 -3.40
CA GLY A 366 -80.45 98.18 -4.33
C GLY A 366 -79.19 97.52 -4.93
N GLY A 367 -78.06 97.60 -4.23
CA GLY A 367 -76.73 97.30 -4.77
C GLY A 367 -76.31 95.83 -4.77
N PHE A 368 -75.29 95.54 -5.61
CA PHE A 368 -74.46 94.33 -5.68
C PHE A 368 -74.82 93.17 -4.74
N THR A 369 -75.45 92.12 -5.27
CA THR A 369 -75.65 90.87 -4.53
C THR A 369 -74.62 89.84 -4.96
N PHE A 370 -73.81 89.40 -3.99
CA PHE A 370 -72.87 88.29 -4.12
C PHE A 370 -73.46 87.06 -3.44
N SER A 371 -73.62 85.97 -4.17
CA SER A 371 -74.06 84.68 -3.62
C SER A 371 -73.05 83.59 -3.96
N GLY A 372 -72.65 82.82 -2.95
CA GLY A 372 -71.71 81.71 -3.11
C GLY A 372 -71.56 80.92 -1.81
N THR A 373 -71.59 79.60 -1.90
CA THR A 373 -71.43 78.69 -0.76
C THR A 373 -69.95 78.32 -0.58
N LEU A 374 -69.39 78.70 0.58
CA LEU A 374 -68.00 78.45 0.94
C LEU A 374 -67.88 77.17 1.79
N SER A 375 -67.02 76.23 1.38
CA SER A 375 -66.77 74.97 2.11
C SER A 375 -65.33 74.88 2.62
N SER A 376 -65.02 73.81 3.35
CA SER A 376 -63.65 73.46 3.76
C SER A 376 -62.95 74.53 4.60
N LEU A 377 -63.74 75.25 5.41
CA LEU A 377 -63.31 76.36 6.26
C LEU A 377 -62.35 75.94 7.39
N PHE A 378 -62.40 74.68 7.82
CA PHE A 378 -61.51 74.15 8.86
C PHE A 378 -60.44 73.23 8.24
N PRO A 379 -59.21 73.22 8.78
CA PRO A 379 -58.17 72.31 8.35
C PRO A 379 -58.54 70.86 8.66
N SER A 380 -58.25 69.95 7.73
CA SER A 380 -58.36 68.50 7.92
C SER A 380 -56.99 67.89 8.22
N LEU A 381 -56.97 66.96 9.17
CA LEU A 381 -55.77 66.21 9.56
C LEU A 381 -56.00 64.71 9.32
N SER A 382 -55.17 64.13 8.45
CA SER A 382 -55.07 62.68 8.28
C SER A 382 -53.80 62.18 8.96
N SER A 383 -53.93 61.49 10.09
CA SER A 383 -52.80 60.78 10.71
C SER A 383 -53.10 59.29 10.74
N ALA A 384 -52.36 58.51 9.95
CA ALA A 384 -52.41 57.05 10.09
C ALA A 384 -51.51 56.62 11.27
N PRO A 385 -51.94 55.66 12.11
CA PRO A 385 -51.04 55.06 13.08
C PRO A 385 -49.85 54.41 12.34
N SER A 386 -48.65 54.57 12.88
CA SER A 386 -47.46 53.99 12.27
C SER A 386 -47.51 52.46 12.35
N SER A 387 -47.43 51.79 11.21
CA SER A 387 -47.39 50.33 11.14
C SER A 387 -45.95 49.83 11.12
N ALA A 388 -45.71 48.71 11.79
CA ALA A 388 -44.43 48.01 11.79
C ALA A 388 -44.69 46.51 11.55
N SER A 389 -44.11 45.97 10.47
CA SER A 389 -44.08 44.55 10.16
C SER A 389 -42.71 43.97 10.48
N TYR A 390 -42.66 42.70 10.88
CA TYR A 390 -41.44 41.96 11.18
C TYR A 390 -41.54 40.55 10.60
N GLY A 391 -40.55 40.15 9.81
CA GLY A 391 -40.40 38.78 9.32
C GLY A 391 -39.13 38.15 9.87
N ARG A 392 -39.18 36.83 10.12
CA ARG A 392 -38.00 36.01 10.39
C ARG A 392 -38.12 34.69 9.65
N ILE A 393 -37.12 34.37 8.83
CA ILE A 393 -37.00 33.08 8.15
C ILE A 393 -35.77 32.38 8.72
N LEU A 394 -35.95 31.13 9.13
CA LEU A 394 -34.89 30.24 9.59
C LEU A 394 -34.97 28.96 8.78
N LYS A 395 -33.94 28.66 8.01
CA LYS A 395 -33.77 27.38 7.30
C LYS A 395 -32.47 26.76 7.78
N SER A 396 -32.53 25.48 8.16
CA SER A 396 -31.39 24.71 8.60
C SER A 396 -31.36 23.40 7.84
N GLU A 397 -30.26 23.12 7.17
CA GLU A 397 -30.04 21.87 6.47
C GLU A 397 -28.85 21.12 7.09
N THR A 398 -28.89 19.80 7.06
CA THR A 398 -27.78 18.96 7.48
C THR A 398 -27.65 17.77 6.55
N ILE A 399 -26.47 17.61 5.97
CA ILE A 399 -26.17 16.57 5.00
C ILE A 399 -24.86 15.85 5.37
N VAL A 400 -24.80 14.55 5.12
CA VAL A 400 -23.57 13.75 5.24
C VAL A 400 -23.12 13.34 3.85
N VAL A 401 -21.90 13.70 3.48
CA VAL A 401 -21.31 13.48 2.15
C VAL A 401 -19.91 12.88 2.33
N LYS A 402 -19.43 12.06 1.39
CA LYS A 402 -18.02 11.64 1.39
C LYS A 402 -17.12 12.79 0.94
N SER A 403 -15.90 12.82 1.46
CA SER A 403 -14.88 13.76 0.99
C SER A 403 -14.65 13.62 -0.52
N GLY A 404 -14.78 14.73 -1.26
CA GLY A 404 -14.59 14.83 -2.71
C GLY A 404 -15.82 14.51 -3.56
N GLU A 405 -16.91 14.01 -2.99
CA GLU A 405 -18.18 13.82 -3.71
C GLU A 405 -19.07 15.06 -3.59
N ALA A 406 -19.68 15.49 -4.70
CA ALA A 406 -20.66 16.57 -4.70
C ALA A 406 -22.06 16.04 -4.32
N SER A 407 -22.82 16.81 -3.54
CA SER A 407 -24.20 16.48 -3.18
C SER A 407 -25.08 17.72 -3.17
N ARG A 408 -26.39 17.54 -3.38
CA ARG A 408 -27.37 18.62 -3.50
C ARG A 408 -28.70 18.26 -2.87
N VAL A 409 -29.31 19.22 -2.18
CA VAL A 409 -30.62 19.11 -1.55
C VAL A 409 -31.50 20.24 -2.05
N ARG A 410 -32.79 19.94 -2.24
CA ARG A 410 -33.81 20.88 -2.71
C ARG A 410 -35.10 20.71 -1.91
N ASP A 411 -35.44 21.73 -1.14
CA ASP A 411 -36.72 21.89 -0.43
C ASP A 411 -37.47 23.04 -1.11
N GLN A 412 -38.15 22.73 -2.22
CA GLN A 412 -38.76 23.70 -3.12
C GLN A 412 -40.25 23.39 -3.35
N GLN A 413 -41.08 24.44 -3.27
CA GLN A 413 -42.47 24.45 -3.68
C GLN A 413 -42.59 25.13 -5.05
N GLN A 414 -43.32 24.51 -5.98
CA GLN A 414 -43.60 25.12 -7.28
C GLN A 414 -44.88 25.97 -7.20
N ILE A 415 -44.79 27.23 -7.57
CA ILE A 415 -45.96 28.12 -7.71
C ILE A 415 -46.41 28.13 -9.17
N PRO A 416 -47.64 27.70 -9.51
CA PRO A 416 -48.16 27.83 -10.86
C PRO A 416 -48.36 29.30 -11.21
N THR A 417 -47.88 29.71 -12.39
CA THR A 417 -48.07 31.06 -12.92
C THR A 417 -49.09 31.05 -14.05
N GLN A 418 -49.54 32.24 -14.47
CA GLN A 418 -50.41 32.39 -15.65
C GLN A 418 -49.74 33.30 -16.68
N THR A 419 -49.98 33.05 -17.96
CA THR A 419 -49.49 33.87 -19.07
C THR A 419 -50.66 34.32 -19.93
N VAL A 420 -50.62 35.57 -20.40
CA VAL A 420 -51.62 36.09 -21.35
C VAL A 420 -51.03 35.96 -22.76
N GLY A 421 -51.68 35.17 -23.61
CA GLY A 421 -51.29 35.01 -25.01
C GLY A 421 -51.64 36.22 -25.86
N GLN A 422 -51.14 36.27 -27.10
CA GLN A 422 -51.34 37.42 -28.03
C GLN A 422 -52.83 37.76 -28.28
N ASN A 423 -53.72 36.78 -28.16
CA ASN A 423 -55.17 36.94 -28.35
C ASN A 423 -55.93 37.29 -27.05
N GLY A 424 -55.24 37.66 -25.97
CA GLY A 424 -55.85 37.98 -24.66
C GLY A 424 -56.26 36.76 -23.83
N ALA A 425 -56.12 35.54 -24.36
CA ALA A 425 -56.42 34.30 -23.64
C ALA A 425 -55.38 34.03 -22.53
N THR A 426 -55.87 33.72 -21.31
CA THR A 426 -55.04 33.29 -20.18
C THR A 426 -54.72 31.81 -20.27
N GLY A 427 -53.44 31.46 -20.37
CA GLY A 427 -52.92 30.08 -20.31
C GLY A 427 -52.09 29.83 -19.05
N ALA A 428 -51.70 28.57 -18.85
CA ALA A 428 -50.74 28.20 -17.81
C ALA A 428 -49.33 28.71 -18.16
N GLY A 429 -48.71 29.41 -17.23
CA GLY A 429 -47.32 29.88 -17.35
C GLY A 429 -46.32 28.85 -16.83
N GLN A 430 -45.03 29.15 -16.98
CA GLN A 430 -43.96 28.34 -16.39
C GLN A 430 -44.02 28.41 -14.86
N PRO A 431 -44.10 27.28 -14.13
CA PRO A 431 -44.05 27.29 -12.68
C PRO A 431 -42.77 27.96 -12.15
N VAL A 432 -42.87 28.63 -11.02
CA VAL A 432 -41.74 29.28 -10.36
C VAL A 432 -41.43 28.55 -9.06
N ASP A 433 -40.22 28.02 -8.96
CA ASP A 433 -39.73 27.35 -7.75
C ASP A 433 -39.42 28.37 -6.65
N VAL A 434 -39.89 28.07 -5.44
CA VAL A 434 -39.71 28.87 -4.22
C VAL A 434 -39.31 27.95 -3.08
N GLY A 435 -38.21 28.24 -2.40
CA GLY A 435 -37.65 27.37 -1.36
C GLY A 435 -36.13 27.42 -1.30
N PHE A 436 -35.54 26.39 -0.67
CA PHE A 436 -34.11 26.28 -0.41
C PHE A 436 -33.48 25.26 -1.37
N ASP A 437 -32.34 25.62 -1.96
CA ASP A 437 -31.53 24.79 -2.83
C ASP A 437 -30.07 24.95 -2.41
N VAL A 438 -29.37 23.86 -2.11
CA VAL A 438 -27.95 23.93 -1.76
C VAL A 438 -27.20 22.77 -2.38
N SER A 439 -26.07 23.09 -3.00
CA SER A 439 -25.12 22.17 -3.61
C SER A 439 -23.78 22.33 -2.92
N ILE A 440 -23.22 21.24 -2.41
CA ILE A 440 -22.06 21.20 -1.51
C ILE A 440 -21.07 20.16 -2.00
N THR A 441 -19.78 20.52 -2.03
CA THR A 441 -18.67 19.56 -2.23
C THR A 441 -17.63 19.76 -1.13
N PRO A 442 -17.58 18.89 -0.10
CA PRO A 442 -16.61 18.97 0.97
C PRO A 442 -15.37 18.14 0.64
N THR A 443 -14.17 18.68 0.83
CA THR A 443 -12.90 17.98 0.62
C THR A 443 -12.04 18.08 1.87
N ILE A 444 -11.75 16.95 2.51
CA ILE A 444 -10.90 16.87 3.70
C ILE A 444 -9.43 17.04 3.29
N LEU A 445 -8.71 17.89 4.00
CA LEU A 445 -7.29 18.16 3.82
C LEU A 445 -6.46 17.50 4.94
N GLN A 446 -5.13 17.58 4.81
CA GLN A 446 -4.22 17.20 5.90
C GLN A 446 -4.42 18.17 7.07
N GLY A 447 -4.60 17.65 8.30
CA GLY A 447 -4.69 18.48 9.51
C GLY A 447 -6.10 18.73 10.09
N GLN A 448 -7.13 17.97 9.67
CA GLN A 448 -8.55 18.15 10.07
C GLN A 448 -9.25 19.41 9.50
N ASP A 449 -8.59 20.12 8.59
CA ASP A 449 -9.21 21.18 7.79
C ASP A 449 -10.08 20.57 6.68
N VAL A 450 -11.18 21.25 6.36
CA VAL A 450 -12.14 20.89 5.32
C VAL A 450 -12.30 22.08 4.39
N ASN A 451 -12.00 21.89 3.11
CA ASN A 451 -12.39 22.80 2.05
C ASN A 451 -13.86 22.54 1.70
N VAL A 452 -14.70 23.56 1.73
CA VAL A 452 -16.13 23.44 1.41
C VAL A 452 -16.46 24.36 0.24
N ASP A 453 -16.86 23.75 -0.88
CA ASP A 453 -17.43 24.44 -2.04
C ASP A 453 -18.96 24.46 -1.89
N ILE A 454 -19.58 25.64 -1.93
CA ILE A 454 -21.00 25.84 -1.62
C ILE A 454 -21.64 26.75 -2.67
N ASN A 455 -22.72 26.26 -3.28
CA ASN A 455 -23.69 27.07 -4.00
C ASN A 455 -25.04 26.94 -3.29
N LEU A 456 -25.53 28.04 -2.73
CA LEU A 456 -26.78 28.14 -1.97
C LEU A 456 -27.71 29.15 -2.65
N GLU A 457 -28.97 28.78 -2.80
CA GLU A 457 -30.03 29.65 -3.28
C GLU A 457 -31.29 29.51 -2.40
N GLN A 458 -31.70 30.62 -1.78
CA GLN A 458 -33.00 30.73 -1.10
C GLN A 458 -33.92 31.63 -1.91
N ARG A 459 -35.08 31.09 -2.30
CA ARG A 459 -36.16 31.83 -2.97
C ARG A 459 -37.34 32.00 -2.04
N ASN A 460 -37.78 33.23 -1.82
CA ASN A 460 -38.89 33.59 -0.95
C ASN A 460 -39.99 34.32 -1.74
N GLN A 461 -41.23 33.84 -1.70
CA GLN A 461 -42.36 34.62 -2.21
C GLN A 461 -42.69 35.73 -1.21
N VAL A 462 -42.59 36.98 -1.65
CA VAL A 462 -42.91 38.17 -0.84
C VAL A 462 -44.26 38.82 -1.19
N GLY A 463 -44.88 38.40 -2.28
CA GLY A 463 -46.21 38.89 -2.65
C GLY A 463 -46.70 38.42 -4.02
N LYS A 464 -47.62 39.20 -4.59
CA LYS A 464 -48.18 39.03 -5.92
C LYS A 464 -48.18 40.38 -6.66
N GLY A 465 -47.67 40.38 -7.88
CA GLY A 465 -47.65 41.53 -8.79
C GLY A 465 -48.84 41.53 -9.75
N VAL A 466 -48.69 42.29 -10.83
CA VAL A 466 -49.68 42.39 -11.91
C VAL A 466 -50.01 41.00 -12.48
N GLY A 467 -51.29 40.73 -12.74
CA GLY A 467 -51.74 39.45 -13.27
C GLY A 467 -51.66 38.28 -12.27
N ASN A 468 -51.60 38.54 -10.96
CA ASN A 468 -51.47 37.54 -9.89
C ASN A 468 -50.14 36.74 -9.93
N GLN A 469 -49.14 37.22 -10.68
CA GLN A 469 -47.81 36.60 -10.74
C GLN A 469 -47.06 36.75 -9.42
N PRO A 470 -46.33 35.73 -8.93
CA PRO A 470 -45.61 35.81 -7.67
C PRO A 470 -44.42 36.77 -7.75
N ILE A 471 -44.21 37.58 -6.70
CA ILE A 471 -42.98 38.37 -6.52
C ILE A 471 -42.03 37.53 -5.66
N ILE A 472 -40.86 37.22 -6.18
CA ILE A 472 -39.85 36.36 -5.54
C ILE A 472 -38.60 37.16 -5.22
N ASN A 473 -38.19 37.15 -3.95
CA ASN A 473 -36.84 37.52 -3.53
C ASN A 473 -35.92 36.31 -3.70
N VAL A 474 -34.74 36.50 -4.28
CA VAL A 474 -33.74 35.46 -4.51
C VAL A 474 -32.44 35.85 -3.83
N HIS A 475 -32.02 35.06 -2.85
CA HIS A 475 -30.74 35.19 -2.16
C HIS A 475 -29.82 34.08 -2.66
N ARG A 476 -28.73 34.41 -3.35
CA ARG A 476 -27.75 33.42 -3.85
C ARG A 476 -26.37 33.68 -3.26
N VAL A 477 -25.70 32.61 -2.84
CA VAL A 477 -24.35 32.62 -2.27
C VAL A 477 -23.54 31.51 -2.93
N GLU A 478 -22.47 31.89 -3.65
CA GLU A 478 -21.54 30.96 -4.30
C GLU A 478 -20.13 31.25 -3.79
N THR A 479 -19.49 30.29 -3.12
CA THR A 479 -18.20 30.52 -2.46
C THR A 479 -17.48 29.22 -2.08
N LYS A 480 -16.16 29.33 -1.86
CA LYS A 480 -15.29 28.24 -1.43
C LYS A 480 -14.47 28.71 -0.23
N LEU A 481 -14.46 27.92 0.84
CA LEU A 481 -13.77 28.30 2.08
C LEU A 481 -13.16 27.10 2.80
N TYR A 482 -12.08 27.36 3.53
CA TYR A 482 -11.42 26.40 4.41
C TYR A 482 -11.90 26.60 5.84
N LEU A 483 -12.34 25.52 6.49
CA LEU A 483 -12.84 25.51 7.87
C LEU A 483 -12.31 24.31 8.62
N LYS A 484 -12.09 24.45 9.94
CA LYS A 484 -11.77 23.30 10.79
C LYS A 484 -13.00 22.45 11.08
N SER A 485 -12.80 21.15 11.22
CA SER A 485 -13.85 20.25 11.69
C SER A 485 -14.41 20.71 13.05
N GLY A 486 -15.69 21.06 13.10
CA GLY A 486 -16.40 21.57 14.27
C GLY A 486 -16.55 23.10 14.32
N GLU A 487 -15.84 23.85 13.48
CA GLU A 487 -15.89 25.32 13.45
C GLU A 487 -17.11 25.84 12.67
N THR A 488 -17.80 26.86 13.20
CA THR A 488 -18.89 27.54 12.48
C THR A 488 -18.40 28.89 11.96
N ALA A 489 -18.49 29.10 10.64
CA ALA A 489 -18.24 30.41 10.03
C ALA A 489 -19.52 31.05 9.49
N ALA A 490 -19.60 32.37 9.58
CA ALA A 490 -20.52 33.18 8.79
C ALA A 490 -19.91 33.36 7.39
N VAL A 491 -20.60 32.85 6.37
CA VAL A 491 -20.08 32.69 5.01
C VAL A 491 -20.51 33.82 4.09
N ALA A 492 -21.72 34.35 4.30
CA ALA A 492 -22.22 35.54 3.63
C ALA A 492 -23.16 36.29 4.58
N GLY A 493 -23.20 37.62 4.46
CA GLY A 493 -24.14 38.46 5.16
C GLY A 493 -24.43 39.72 4.35
N VAL A 494 -25.71 40.07 4.20
CA VAL A 494 -26.16 41.28 3.49
C VAL A 494 -27.17 42.01 4.36
N ASN A 495 -26.97 43.31 4.52
CA ASN A 495 -27.87 44.20 5.26
C ASN A 495 -28.33 45.33 4.33
N THR A 496 -29.63 45.39 4.07
CA THR A 496 -30.29 46.40 3.25
C THR A 496 -31.12 47.33 4.15
N GLN A 497 -31.11 48.62 3.83
CA GLN A 497 -31.95 49.60 4.51
C GLN A 497 -32.39 50.68 3.53
N ASP A 498 -33.63 50.58 3.08
CA ASP A 498 -34.27 51.61 2.26
C ASP A 498 -35.07 52.55 3.14
N VAL A 499 -34.79 53.84 3.06
CA VAL A 499 -35.56 54.89 3.74
C VAL A 499 -36.09 55.85 2.71
N THR A 500 -37.41 55.86 2.54
CA THR A 500 -38.11 56.79 1.66
C THR A 500 -38.85 57.82 2.49
N THR A 501 -38.60 59.11 2.22
CA THR A 501 -39.37 60.21 2.83
C THR A 501 -39.88 61.12 1.73
N SER A 502 -41.19 61.10 1.53
CA SER A 502 -41.88 62.00 0.61
C SER A 502 -42.58 63.10 1.40
N PHE A 503 -42.48 64.33 0.90
CA PHE A 503 -43.16 65.51 1.45
C PHE A 503 -44.14 66.06 0.42
N ASN A 504 -45.34 66.44 0.86
CA ASN A 504 -46.38 67.13 0.09
C ASN A 504 -46.86 66.44 -1.20
N ARG A 505 -46.42 65.21 -1.49
CA ARG A 505 -46.69 64.48 -2.74
C ARG A 505 -48.11 63.93 -2.82
N ASP A 506 -48.63 63.45 -1.69
CA ASP A 506 -49.92 62.79 -1.59
C ASP A 506 -50.95 63.76 -0.98
N ASP A 507 -52.11 63.91 -1.62
CA ASP A 507 -53.27 64.65 -1.08
C ASP A 507 -53.95 63.81 0.01
N PRO A 508 -53.95 64.26 1.28
CA PRO A 508 -54.50 63.48 2.39
C PRO A 508 -56.00 63.21 2.29
N ASN A 509 -56.75 64.00 1.50
CA ASN A 509 -58.20 63.89 1.36
C ASN A 509 -58.65 63.47 -0.06
N SER A 510 -57.79 62.78 -0.85
CA SER A 510 -58.09 62.39 -2.24
C SER A 510 -59.35 61.52 -2.45
N GLN A 511 -60.00 61.04 -1.37
CA GLN A 511 -61.28 60.30 -1.44
C GLN A 511 -62.53 61.19 -1.24
N VAL A 512 -62.36 62.47 -0.85
CA VAL A 512 -63.49 63.42 -0.89
C VAL A 512 -63.68 63.82 -2.36
N ALA A 513 -64.82 63.43 -2.92
CA ALA A 513 -65.10 63.56 -4.35
C ALA A 513 -64.83 64.98 -4.88
N SER A 514 -64.31 65.04 -6.10
CA SER A 514 -64.02 66.28 -6.83
C SER A 514 -65.31 66.98 -7.28
N GLY A 515 -66.10 67.47 -6.32
CA GLY A 515 -66.82 68.72 -6.56
C GLY A 515 -65.78 69.81 -6.81
N SER A 516 -65.99 70.66 -7.81
CA SER A 516 -65.03 71.69 -8.20
C SER A 516 -64.97 72.83 -7.18
N ILE A 517 -64.38 72.55 -6.02
CA ILE A 517 -64.03 73.56 -5.02
C ILE A 517 -62.98 74.47 -5.65
N ARG A 518 -63.39 75.68 -6.06
CA ARG A 518 -62.46 76.73 -6.50
C ARG A 518 -61.75 77.27 -5.25
N PRO A 519 -60.47 76.96 -5.01
CA PRO A 519 -59.83 77.28 -3.74
C PRO A 519 -59.51 78.77 -3.65
N LEU A 520 -59.74 79.36 -2.48
CA LEU A 520 -59.22 80.69 -2.15
C LEU A 520 -57.71 80.64 -1.92
N PHE A 521 -57.24 79.56 -1.29
CA PHE A 521 -55.83 79.18 -1.16
C PHE A 521 -55.72 77.68 -0.86
N THR A 522 -54.51 77.14 -0.97
CA THR A 522 -54.19 75.74 -0.65
C THR A 522 -53.01 75.69 0.32
N LEU A 523 -53.24 75.25 1.57
CA LEU A 523 -52.17 74.96 2.53
C LEU A 523 -52.12 73.45 2.78
N GLN A 524 -51.12 72.79 2.20
CA GLN A 524 -50.89 71.35 2.32
C GLN A 524 -49.52 71.08 2.95
N ARG A 525 -49.49 70.19 3.94
CA ARG A 525 -48.25 69.64 4.50
C ARG A 525 -48.43 68.15 4.77
N SER A 526 -47.87 67.29 3.92
CA SER A 526 -47.85 65.83 4.15
C SER A 526 -46.43 65.32 4.29
N LYS A 527 -46.26 64.26 5.09
CA LYS A 527 -45.02 63.49 5.28
C LYS A 527 -45.39 62.01 5.25
N ASN A 528 -44.93 61.32 4.23
CA ASN A 528 -45.03 59.88 4.07
C ASN A 528 -43.61 59.32 4.25
N MET A 529 -43.41 58.44 5.24
CA MET A 529 -42.11 57.87 5.57
C MET A 529 -42.18 56.34 5.58
N GLY A 530 -41.58 55.72 4.57
CA GLY A 530 -41.32 54.29 4.51
C GLY A 530 -39.90 53.98 4.96
N LYS A 531 -39.72 52.89 5.72
CA LYS A 531 -38.42 52.35 6.09
C LYS A 531 -38.47 50.82 6.04
N ALA A 532 -37.86 50.25 5.01
CA ALA A 532 -37.63 48.82 4.90
C ALA A 532 -36.21 48.48 5.40
N ARG A 533 -36.06 47.32 6.02
CA ARG A 533 -34.78 46.74 6.42
C ARG A 533 -34.82 45.24 6.16
N GLY A 534 -33.81 44.70 5.50
CA GLY A 534 -33.64 43.26 5.29
C GLY A 534 -32.21 42.86 5.63
N GLU A 535 -32.04 41.90 6.53
CA GLU A 535 -30.74 41.35 6.86
C GLU A 535 -30.79 39.84 6.68
N PHE A 536 -29.88 39.26 5.91
CA PHE A 536 -29.69 37.81 5.87
C PHE A 536 -28.24 37.43 6.15
N VAL A 537 -28.04 36.27 6.78
CA VAL A 537 -26.74 35.68 7.11
C VAL A 537 -26.79 34.18 6.85
N VAL A 538 -25.72 33.65 6.25
CA VAL A 538 -25.50 32.22 6.05
C VAL A 538 -24.39 31.73 6.96
N PHE A 539 -24.65 30.71 7.76
CA PHE A 539 -23.65 30.03 8.59
C PHE A 539 -23.40 28.60 8.08
N VAL A 540 -22.15 28.15 8.21
CA VAL A 540 -21.72 26.82 7.78
C VAL A 540 -20.84 26.18 8.85
N ASN A 541 -21.11 24.91 9.16
CA ASN A 541 -20.35 24.10 10.12
C ASN A 541 -20.05 22.71 9.50
N PRO A 542 -18.80 22.43 9.07
CA PRO A 542 -18.36 21.10 8.67
C PRO A 542 -17.86 20.30 9.88
N GLN A 543 -18.20 19.02 9.94
CA GLN A 543 -17.71 18.07 10.94
C GLN A 543 -17.28 16.77 10.24
N ILE A 544 -16.03 16.36 10.46
CA ILE A 544 -15.52 15.07 9.98
C ILE A 544 -16.06 13.98 10.90
N ILE A 545 -16.67 12.95 10.32
CA ILE A 545 -17.25 11.81 11.03
C ILE A 545 -16.80 10.50 10.37
N GLU A 546 -16.54 9.47 11.19
CA GLU A 546 -16.07 8.17 10.69
C GLU A 546 -17.23 7.30 10.16
N SER A 547 -18.47 7.54 10.64
CA SER A 547 -19.66 6.80 10.22
C SER A 547 -20.90 7.69 10.17
N ALA A 548 -21.69 7.56 9.10
CA ALA A 548 -22.98 8.23 8.95
C ALA A 548 -23.95 7.87 10.08
N SER A 549 -23.84 6.68 10.67
CA SER A 549 -24.75 6.24 11.74
C SER A 549 -24.48 6.92 13.08
N GLU A 550 -23.23 7.26 13.37
CA GLU A 550 -22.78 7.94 14.59
C GLU A 550 -22.98 9.45 14.44
N GLY A 551 -22.52 10.03 13.33
CA GLY A 551 -22.64 11.47 13.08
C GLY A 551 -24.06 11.98 12.78
N THR A 552 -25.10 11.15 12.88
CA THR A 552 -26.52 11.55 12.72
C THR A 552 -27.41 11.11 13.90
N GLU A 553 -26.81 10.75 15.04
CA GLU A 553 -27.57 10.31 16.23
C GLU A 553 -28.56 11.37 16.74
N ASP A 554 -28.19 12.65 16.71
CA ASP A 554 -29.04 13.78 17.07
C ASP A 554 -30.26 13.93 16.13
N LEU A 555 -30.07 13.75 14.82
CA LEU A 555 -31.17 13.71 13.86
C LEU A 555 -32.11 12.53 14.16
N LYS A 556 -31.56 11.34 14.38
CA LYS A 556 -32.35 10.14 14.76
C LYS A 556 -33.15 10.40 16.05
N LYS A 557 -32.53 11.02 17.05
CA LYS A 557 -33.18 11.40 18.32
C LYS A 557 -34.33 12.39 18.11
N ASN A 558 -34.14 13.41 17.27
CA ASN A 558 -35.18 14.39 16.94
C ASN A 558 -36.40 13.73 16.27
N PHE A 559 -36.18 12.70 15.44
CA PHE A 559 -37.23 11.92 14.79
C PHE A 559 -37.69 10.67 15.60
N ARG A 560 -37.22 10.49 16.84
CA ARG A 560 -37.50 9.32 17.71
C ARG A 560 -37.17 7.96 17.06
N MET A 561 -36.21 7.94 16.14
CA MET A 561 -35.71 6.71 15.52
C MET A 561 -34.83 5.94 16.51
N PRO A 562 -34.84 4.60 16.51
CA PRO A 562 -33.94 3.82 17.35
C PRO A 562 -32.48 4.14 16.99
N SER A 563 -31.67 4.48 17.99
CA SER A 563 -30.22 4.46 17.84
C SER A 563 -29.78 3.00 17.67
N GLY A 564 -28.89 2.75 16.71
CA GLY A 564 -28.43 1.39 16.44
C GLY A 564 -27.64 0.87 17.64
N SER A 565 -28.06 -0.28 18.18
CA SER A 565 -27.27 -1.03 19.15
C SER A 565 -25.91 -1.38 18.54
N ARG A 566 -24.83 -1.04 19.23
CA ARG A 566 -23.46 -1.45 18.89
C ARG A 566 -23.29 -2.96 19.05
#